data_AF-A0A183JGG9-F1
#
_entry.id   AF-A0A183JGG9-F1
#
_cell.length_a   1.000
_cell.length_b   1.000
_cell.length_c   1.000
_cell.angle_alpha   90.00
_cell.angle_beta   90.00
_cell.angle_gamma   90.00
#
_symmetry.space_group_name_H-M   'P 1'
#
loop_
_entity.id
_entity.type
_entity.pdbx_description
1 polymer ?
#
loop_
_entity_poly.entity_id
_entity_poly.type
_entity_poly.pdbx_seq_one_letter_code
_entity_poly.pdbx_strand_id
1 'polypeptide(L)'
;MALLIAGIEGGATISRIVLLDSSGNQLGYVEGPPTNPWLLGLEEAAERILNLVKDVLINSNRQSTETLAHLGLSLSGADTEANQNELVNAIKKHCPNIAQEIHICNDSIGTYLTVCDKG
;
A
#
# COMPACT_ATOMS: atom_id res chain seq x y z
N MET A 1 -6.53 -17.64 10.89
CA MET A 1 -5.52 -16.95 10.06
C MET A 1 -5.20 -15.64 10.73
N ALA A 2 -3.92 -15.29 10.86
CA ALA A 2 -3.54 -13.95 11.31
C ALA A 2 -3.92 -12.96 10.21
N LEU A 3 -4.70 -11.93 10.54
CA LEU A 3 -5.01 -10.88 9.58
C LEU A 3 -3.75 -10.02 9.40
N LEU A 4 -3.32 -9.89 8.16
CA LEU A 4 -2.22 -9.01 7.78
C LEU A 4 -2.77 -7.72 7.19
N ILE A 5 -2.28 -6.60 7.69
CA ILE A 5 -2.69 -5.29 7.24
C ILE A 5 -1.41 -4.57 6.79
N ALA A 6 -1.43 -4.00 5.59
CA ALA A 6 -0.32 -3.19 5.12
C ALA A 6 -0.78 -1.76 4.79
N GLY A 7 0.07 -0.79 5.11
CA GLY A 7 -0.12 0.61 4.77
C GLY A 7 1.06 1.10 3.94
N ILE A 8 0.78 1.76 2.81
CA ILE A 8 1.78 2.40 1.96
C ILE A 8 1.58 3.92 2.03
N GLU A 9 2.66 4.65 2.25
CA GLU A 9 2.75 6.10 2.04
C GLU A 9 3.65 6.34 0.82
N GLY A 10 3.12 6.94 -0.24
CA GLY A 10 3.81 7.01 -1.52
C GLY A 10 3.73 8.37 -2.20
N GLY A 11 4.89 8.97 -2.43
CA GLY A 11 5.01 10.29 -3.03
C GLY A 11 5.84 10.32 -4.32
N ALA A 12 6.21 11.54 -4.71
CA ALA A 12 7.05 11.80 -5.90
C ALA A 12 8.53 11.41 -5.71
N THR A 13 9.01 11.27 -4.47
CA THR A 13 10.44 11.04 -4.18
C THR A 13 10.72 9.66 -3.61
N ILE A 14 9.96 9.25 -2.61
CA ILE A 14 10.10 7.95 -1.94
C ILE A 14 8.72 7.37 -1.65
N SER A 15 8.67 6.08 -1.38
CA SER A 15 7.53 5.41 -0.79
C SER A 15 7.97 4.59 0.41
N ARG A 16 7.01 4.30 1.29
CA ARG A 16 7.20 3.55 2.52
C ARG A 16 6.07 2.57 2.66
N ILE A 17 6.36 1.39 3.18
CA ILE A 17 5.35 0.39 3.52
C ILE A 17 5.59 -0.11 4.94
N VAL A 18 4.50 -0.30 5.67
CA VAL A 18 4.49 -0.98 6.98
C VAL A 18 3.56 -2.19 6.90
N LEU A 19 3.98 -3.29 7.51
CA LEU A 19 3.16 -4.48 7.70
C LEU A 19 2.80 -4.62 9.17
N LEU A 20 1.53 -4.84 9.47
CA LEU A 20 0.95 -4.96 10.80
C LEU A 20 0.22 -6.30 10.96
N ASP A 21 0.15 -6.79 12.19
CA ASP A 21 -0.81 -7.84 12.57
C ASP A 21 -2.17 -7.26 12.97
N SER A 22 -3.13 -8.14 13.27
CA SER A 22 -4.48 -7.77 13.74
C SER A 22 -4.52 -7.01 15.07
N SER A 23 -3.41 -7.02 15.83
CA SER A 23 -3.28 -6.33 17.11
C SER A 23 -2.58 -4.97 16.96
N GLY A 24 -2.25 -4.57 15.72
CA GLY A 24 -1.55 -3.32 15.43
C GLY A 24 -0.03 -3.38 15.65
N ASN A 25 0.54 -4.56 15.90
CA ASN A 25 1.99 -4.68 16.06
C ASN A 25 2.66 -4.62 14.69
N GLN A 26 3.72 -3.83 14.59
CA GLN A 26 4.53 -3.77 13.39
C GLN A 26 5.35 -5.05 13.22
N LEU A 27 5.13 -5.73 12.10
CA LEU A 27 5.84 -6.94 11.68
C LEU A 27 7.02 -6.62 10.76
N GLY A 28 6.92 -5.54 9.98
CA GLY A 28 7.98 -5.15 9.04
C GLY A 28 7.78 -3.76 8.45
N TYR A 29 8.85 -3.25 7.85
CA TYR A 29 8.91 -1.94 7.22
C TYR A 29 9.92 -1.94 6.09
N VAL A 30 9.60 -1.29 4.98
CA VAL A 30 10.48 -1.12 3.82
C VAL A 30 10.29 0.28 3.23
N GLU A 31 11.38 0.89 2.77
CA GLU A 31 11.34 2.07 1.89
C GLU A 31 11.60 1.65 0.46
N GLY A 32 11.00 2.35 -0.50
CA GLY A 32 11.17 2.07 -1.92
C GLY A 32 11.05 3.30 -2.81
N PRO A 33 11.10 3.08 -4.14
CA PRO A 33 11.06 4.14 -5.13
C PRO A 33 9.72 4.89 -5.10
N PRO A 34 9.62 6.07 -5.75
CA PRO A 34 8.37 6.80 -5.80
C PRO A 34 7.26 6.01 -6.49
N THR A 35 6.02 6.25 -6.08
CA THR A 35 4.81 5.52 -6.53
C THR A 35 3.70 6.45 -7.02
N ASN A 36 3.99 7.73 -7.25
CA ASN A 36 3.00 8.69 -7.73
C ASN A 36 2.51 8.31 -9.16
N PRO A 37 1.23 7.94 -9.33
CA PRO A 37 0.69 7.49 -10.61
C PRO A 37 0.60 8.59 -11.67
N TRP A 38 0.54 9.87 -11.29
CA TRP A 38 0.58 10.99 -12.24
C TRP A 38 1.93 11.12 -12.94
N LEU A 39 3.02 10.85 -12.22
CA LEU A 39 4.38 11.00 -12.75
C LEU A 39 4.82 9.75 -13.52
N LEU A 40 4.38 8.56 -13.07
CA LEU A 40 4.85 7.27 -13.57
C LEU A 40 3.89 6.61 -14.56
N GLY A 41 2.61 6.99 -14.51
CA GLY A 41 1.53 6.20 -15.10
C GLY A 41 1.05 5.08 -14.16
N LEU A 42 -0.16 4.60 -14.42
CA LEU A 42 -0.85 3.63 -13.55
C LEU A 42 -0.16 2.26 -13.48
N GLU A 43 0.32 1.76 -14.62
CA GLU A 43 0.91 0.41 -14.72
C GLU A 43 2.23 0.33 -13.93
N GLU A 44 3.14 1.30 -14.10
CA GLU A 44 4.41 1.38 -13.36
C GLU A 44 4.17 1.61 -11.86
N ALA A 45 3.22 2.49 -11.49
CA ALA A 45 2.88 2.71 -10.10
C ALA A 45 2.35 1.44 -9.43
N ALA A 46 1.47 0.70 -10.11
CA ALA A 46 0.95 -0.58 -9.64
C ALA A 46 2.07 -1.62 -9.45
N GLU A 47 3.00 -1.74 -10.39
CA GLU A 47 4.13 -2.67 -10.28
C GLU A 47 5.02 -2.36 -9.06
N ARG A 48 5.32 -1.08 -8.83
CA ARG A 48 6.12 -0.65 -7.66
C ARG A 48 5.40 -0.92 -6.34
N ILE A 49 4.09 -0.68 -6.28
CA ILE A 49 3.25 -1.01 -5.12
C ILE A 49 3.32 -2.51 -4.83
N LEU A 50 3.21 -3.36 -5.86
CA LEU A 50 3.30 -4.80 -5.69
C LEU A 50 4.67 -5.25 -5.19
N ASN A 51 5.75 -4.63 -5.67
CA ASN A 51 7.09 -4.93 -5.22
C ASN A 51 7.31 -4.53 -3.75
N LEU A 52 6.81 -3.36 -3.32
CA LEU A 52 6.83 -2.97 -1.90
C LEU A 52 6.13 -4.01 -1.00
N VAL A 53 4.97 -4.51 -1.42
CA VAL A 53 4.24 -5.55 -0.65
C VAL A 53 5.06 -6.84 -0.56
N LYS A 54 5.67 -7.28 -1.66
CA LYS A 54 6.54 -8.46 -1.65
C LYS A 54 7.74 -8.25 -0.72
N ASP A 55 8.37 -7.09 -0.81
CA ASP A 55 9.57 -6.76 -0.05
C ASP A 55 9.29 -6.71 1.46
N VAL A 56 8.16 -6.12 1.88
CA VAL A 56 7.79 -6.08 3.30
C VAL A 56 7.44 -7.47 3.85
N LEU A 57 6.80 -8.32 3.04
CA LEU A 57 6.52 -9.71 3.42
C LEU A 57 7.83 -10.48 3.61
N ILE A 58 8.76 -10.38 2.65
CA ILE A 58 10.07 -11.04 2.75
C ILE A 58 10.86 -10.52 3.97
N ASN A 59 10.90 -9.20 4.20
CA ASN A 59 11.56 -8.61 5.37
C ASN A 59 10.94 -9.07 6.69
N SER A 60 9.65 -9.41 6.69
CA SER A 60 8.92 -9.92 7.85
C SER A 60 9.01 -11.45 8.01
N ASN A 61 9.91 -12.12 7.27
CA ASN A 61 10.03 -13.59 7.21
C ASN A 61 8.75 -14.30 6.76
N ARG A 62 7.99 -13.68 5.86
CA ARG A 62 6.74 -14.21 5.29
C ARG A 62 6.90 -14.57 3.82
N GLN A 63 5.92 -15.29 3.29
CA GLN A 63 5.88 -15.62 1.87
C GLN A 63 5.45 -14.39 1.07
N SER A 64 6.18 -14.07 0.00
CA SER A 64 5.87 -12.93 -0.88
C SER A 64 4.54 -13.08 -1.64
N THR A 65 3.93 -14.25 -1.60
CA THR A 65 2.63 -14.58 -2.20
C THR A 65 1.48 -14.60 -1.18
N GLU A 66 1.74 -14.25 0.07
CA GLU A 66 0.71 -14.23 1.09
C GLU A 66 -0.28 -13.08 0.86
N THR A 67 -1.57 -13.38 0.92
CA THR A 67 -2.65 -12.41 0.70
C THR A 67 -2.89 -11.57 1.94
N LEU A 68 -2.86 -10.25 1.79
CA LEU A 68 -3.23 -9.31 2.86
C LEU A 68 -4.74 -9.31 3.10
N ALA A 69 -5.16 -8.99 4.32
CA ALA A 69 -6.55 -8.69 4.61
C ALA A 69 -6.92 -7.30 4.05
N HIS A 70 -6.12 -6.30 4.39
CA HIS A 70 -6.32 -4.92 3.95
C HIS A 70 -5.00 -4.30 3.46
N LEU A 71 -5.07 -3.60 2.33
CA LEU A 71 -3.99 -2.78 1.81
C LEU A 71 -4.47 -1.32 1.73
N GLY A 72 -3.93 -0.47 2.61
CA GLY A 72 -4.14 0.97 2.59
C GLY A 72 -3.06 1.65 1.76
N LEU A 73 -3.44 2.55 0.86
CA LEU A 73 -2.55 3.32 0.00
C LEU A 73 -2.83 4.79 0.21
N SER A 74 -1.87 5.49 0.79
CA SER A 74 -1.81 6.94 0.81
C SER A 74 -0.90 7.37 -0.34
N LEU A 75 -1.47 7.96 -1.39
CA LEU A 75 -0.71 8.35 -2.59
C LEU A 75 -0.97 9.78 -3.03
N SER A 76 0.11 10.53 -3.28
CA SER A 76 0.10 11.80 -3.99
C SER A 76 -0.33 11.58 -5.44
N GLY A 77 -1.34 12.31 -5.91
CA GLY A 77 -1.85 12.24 -7.29
C GLY A 77 -3.03 11.29 -7.49
N ALA A 78 -3.45 10.53 -6.48
CA ALA A 78 -4.69 9.76 -6.53
C ALA A 78 -5.89 10.61 -6.04
N ASP A 79 -6.11 11.76 -6.67
CA ASP A 79 -6.97 12.83 -6.14
C ASP A 79 -8.48 12.64 -6.42
N THR A 80 -8.83 11.79 -7.39
CA THR A 80 -10.22 11.52 -7.75
C THR A 80 -10.54 10.04 -7.56
N GLU A 81 -11.80 9.72 -7.24
CA GLU A 81 -12.28 8.33 -7.14
C GLU A 81 -12.05 7.56 -8.45
N ALA A 82 -12.11 8.22 -9.61
CA ALA A 82 -11.83 7.60 -10.89
C ALA A 82 -10.38 7.10 -10.97
N ASN A 83 -9.40 7.96 -10.68
CA ASN A 83 -7.99 7.59 -10.70
C ASN A 83 -7.66 6.52 -9.64
N GLN A 84 -8.30 6.59 -8.47
CA GLN A 84 -8.17 5.58 -7.43
C GLN A 84 -8.67 4.21 -7.92
N ASN A 85 -9.87 4.17 -8.50
CA ASN A 85 -10.42 2.93 -9.05
C ASN A 85 -9.57 2.36 -10.19
N GLU A 86 -9.04 3.20 -11.07
CA GLU A 86 -8.13 2.77 -12.14
C GLU A 86 -6.83 2.16 -11.57
N LEU A 87 -6.25 2.76 -10.53
CA LEU A 87 -5.06 2.20 -9.88
C LEU A 87 -5.36 0.89 -9.15
N VAL A 88 -6.48 0.77 -8.44
CA VAL A 88 -6.92 -0.50 -7.84
C VAL A 88 -7.09 -1.57 -8.91
N ASN A 89 -7.68 -1.22 -10.06
CA ASN A 89 -7.86 -2.15 -11.17
C ASN A 89 -6.51 -2.59 -11.76
N ALA A 90 -5.56 -1.67 -11.93
CA ALA A 90 -4.21 -2.00 -12.39
C ALA A 90 -3.51 -2.96 -11.41
N ILE A 91 -3.56 -2.69 -10.11
CA ILE A 91 -3.00 -3.57 -9.07
C ILE A 91 -3.63 -4.97 -9.13
N LYS A 92 -4.96 -5.05 -9.18
CA LYS A 92 -5.70 -6.34 -9.23
C LYS A 92 -5.47 -7.11 -10.53
N LYS A 93 -5.27 -6.41 -11.65
CA LYS A 93 -4.93 -7.02 -12.94
C LYS A 93 -3.58 -7.72 -12.88
N HIS A 94 -2.60 -7.11 -12.21
CA HIS A 94 -1.26 -7.69 -12.03
C HIS A 94 -1.20 -8.77 -10.95
N CYS A 95 -1.90 -8.57 -9.83
CA CYS A 95 -1.94 -9.53 -8.74
C CYS A 95 -3.34 -9.53 -8.08
N PRO A 96 -4.25 -10.42 -8.53
CA PRO A 96 -5.63 -10.43 -8.03
C PRO A 96 -5.74 -10.83 -6.54
N ASN A 97 -4.75 -11.57 -6.03
CA ASN A 97 -4.74 -12.08 -4.66
C ASN A 97 -3.84 -11.27 -3.71
N ILE A 98 -3.49 -10.03 -4.07
CA ILE A 98 -2.59 -9.20 -3.24
C ILE A 98 -3.22 -8.85 -1.89
N ALA A 99 -4.51 -8.51 -1.89
CA ALA A 99 -5.28 -8.16 -0.71
C ALA A 99 -6.77 -8.45 -0.93
N GLN A 100 -7.49 -8.78 0.15
CA GLN A 100 -8.95 -8.94 0.10
C GLN A 100 -9.63 -7.58 -0.12
N GLU A 101 -9.14 -6.55 0.56
CA GLU A 101 -9.59 -5.17 0.39
C GLU A 101 -8.42 -4.22 0.10
N ILE A 102 -8.64 -3.27 -0.81
CA ILE A 102 -7.68 -2.22 -1.15
C ILE A 102 -8.38 -0.88 -0.99
N HIS A 103 -7.80 0.00 -0.18
CA HIS A 103 -8.33 1.32 0.13
C HIS A 103 -7.30 2.36 -0.28
N ILE A 104 -7.68 3.33 -1.11
CA ILE A 104 -6.80 4.45 -1.50
C ILE A 104 -7.30 5.73 -0.85
N CYS A 105 -6.40 6.45 -0.19
CA CYS A 105 -6.63 7.77 0.36
C CYS A 105 -5.59 8.74 -0.18
N ASN A 106 -5.93 10.03 -0.15
CA ASN A 106 -4.97 11.09 -0.45
C ASN A 106 -3.98 11.24 0.72
N ASP A 107 -2.72 11.53 0.41
CA ASP A 107 -1.63 11.82 1.36
C ASP A 107 -1.98 12.78 2.49
N SER A 108 -2.90 13.71 2.24
CA SER A 108 -3.35 14.67 3.24
C SER A 108 -4.19 14.03 4.36
N ILE A 109 -4.82 12.88 4.11
CA ILE A 109 -5.70 12.17 5.07
C ILE A 109 -4.92 11.07 5.80
N GLY A 110 -3.96 10.41 5.15
CA GLY A 110 -3.13 9.37 5.77
C GLY A 110 -2.34 9.89 6.96
N THR A 111 -1.72 11.07 6.86
CA THR A 111 -1.03 11.71 7.99
C THR A 111 -2.00 12.05 9.14
N TYR A 112 -3.24 12.45 8.84
CA TYR A 112 -4.24 12.78 9.86
C TYR A 112 -4.72 11.55 10.63
N LEU A 113 -4.96 10.42 9.95
CA LEU A 113 -5.41 9.18 10.60
C LEU A 113 -4.29 8.51 11.41
N THR A 114 -3.04 8.58 10.96
CA THR A 114 -1.89 8.03 11.71
C THR A 114 -1.62 8.80 13.01
N VAL A 115 -2.12 10.03 13.14
CA VAL A 115 -1.98 10.87 14.35
C VAL A 115 -3.16 10.70 15.33
N CYS A 116 -4.31 10.18 14.89
CA CYS A 116 -5.53 10.19 15.70
C CYS A 116 -5.83 8.92 16.53
N ASP A 117 -4.99 7.88 16.52
CA ASP A 117 -5.17 6.71 17.41
C ASP A 117 -4.42 6.86 18.74
N LYS A 118 -4.58 8.04 19.37
CA LYS A 118 -4.34 8.26 20.80
C LYS A 118 -5.57 8.93 21.39
N GLY A 119 -6.60 8.13 21.65
CA GLY A 119 -7.80 8.49 22.41
C GLY A 119 -8.42 7.27 23.04
#